data_AF-A0A7I8EKV3-F1
#
_entry.id   AF-A0A7I8EKV3-F1
#
_cell.length_a   1.000
_cell.length_b   1.000
_cell.length_c   1.000
_cell.angle_alpha   90.00
_cell.angle_beta   90.00
_cell.angle_gamma   90.00
#
_symmetry.space_group_name_H-M   'P 1'
#
loop_
_entity.id
_entity.type
_entity.pdbx_description
1 polymer ?
#
loop_
_entity_poly.entity_id
_entity_poly.type
_entity_poly.pdbx_seq_one_letter_code
_entity_poly.pdbx_strand_id
1 'polypeptide(L)'
;MPLDNRKSAHIQSLLTRSFQGRQKTVTFVYQSGTSYSYTLVNVIFRAQDVFDPQISDRSGSAPRALSDTLLIAPIGTNFNGVVFIADTVTATVTGVQAAKKYQVVEPVAVGIVPGGTHIRVYLRRLN
;
A
#
# COMPACT_ATOMS: atom_id res chain seq x y z
N MET A 1 18.75 9.47 -23.15
CA MET A 1 19.88 9.63 -22.21
C MET A 1 19.49 8.93 -20.90
N PRO A 2 20.17 7.86 -20.48
CA PRO A 2 19.82 7.13 -19.26
C PRO A 2 20.12 7.97 -18.01
N LEU A 3 19.33 7.76 -16.96
CA LEU A 3 19.55 8.41 -15.67
C LEU A 3 20.84 7.84 -15.04
N ASP A 4 21.79 8.71 -14.67
CA ASP A 4 23.00 8.33 -13.94
C ASP A 4 22.63 7.74 -12.56
N ASN A 5 23.34 6.69 -12.14
CA ASN A 5 23.17 6.03 -10.86
C ASN A 5 23.31 6.96 -9.64
N ARG A 6 24.13 8.01 -9.74
CA ARG A 6 24.22 9.02 -8.67
C ARG A 6 22.92 9.80 -8.51
N LYS A 7 22.26 10.12 -9.63
CA LYS A 7 20.99 10.85 -9.63
C LYS A 7 19.84 9.96 -9.17
N SER A 8 19.81 8.69 -9.56
CA SER A 8 18.80 7.74 -9.08
C SER A 8 18.87 7.54 -7.56
N ALA A 9 20.07 7.33 -7.01
CA ALA A 9 20.28 7.19 -5.57
C ALA A 9 19.87 8.47 -4.80
N HIS A 10 20.19 9.65 -5.35
CA HIS A 10 19.79 10.92 -4.75
C HIS A 10 18.26 11.07 -4.67
N ILE A 11 17.55 10.76 -5.75
CA ILE A 11 16.07 10.80 -5.81
C ILE A 11 15.46 9.84 -4.80
N GLN A 12 15.97 8.61 -4.71
CA GLN A 12 15.50 7.62 -3.73
C GLN A 12 15.71 8.12 -2.30
N SER A 13 16.86 8.72 -1.99
CA SER A 13 17.14 9.26 -0.65
C SER A 13 16.20 10.42 -0.27
N LEU A 14 15.85 11.30 -1.22
CA LEU A 14 14.92 12.40 -1.02
C LEU A 14 13.51 11.88 -0.77
N LEU A 15 13.10 10.85 -1.50
CA LEU A 15 11.78 10.24 -1.34
C LEU A 15 11.64 9.55 0.01
N THR A 16 12.64 8.76 0.43
CA THR A 16 12.65 8.14 1.76
C THR A 16 12.56 9.19 2.87
N ARG A 17 13.29 10.31 2.75
CA ARG A 17 13.17 11.45 3.68
C ARG A 17 11.77 12.05 3.68
N SER A 18 11.15 12.21 2.51
CA SER A 18 9.78 12.75 2.43
C SER A 18 8.72 11.86 3.08
N PHE A 19 9.02 10.57 3.28
CA PHE A 19 8.13 9.60 3.92
C PHE A 19 8.30 9.59 5.45
N GLN A 20 9.44 10.07 5.97
CA GLN A 20 9.66 10.13 7.42
C GLN A 20 8.60 11.00 8.11
N GLY A 21 8.09 10.52 9.25
CA GLY A 21 7.01 11.17 9.99
C GLY A 21 5.61 11.01 9.38
N ARG A 22 5.47 10.37 8.21
CA ARG A 22 4.18 10.11 7.54
C ARG A 22 3.86 8.61 7.39
N GLN A 23 4.77 7.77 7.87
CA GLN A 23 4.65 6.31 7.81
C GLN A 23 3.80 5.79 8.97
N LYS A 24 3.08 4.72 8.68
CA LYS A 24 2.37 3.87 9.61
C LYS A 24 2.88 2.45 9.42
N THR A 25 3.13 1.75 10.53
CA THR A 25 3.48 0.34 10.48
C THR A 25 2.21 -0.49 10.38
N VAL A 26 2.14 -1.36 9.38
CA VAL A 26 1.04 -2.31 9.16
C VAL A 26 1.60 -3.72 9.03
N THR A 27 0.74 -4.73 9.22
CA THR A 27 1.14 -6.13 9.13
C THR A 27 0.68 -6.72 7.80
N PHE A 28 1.64 -7.19 7.00
CA PHE A 28 1.37 -7.96 5.79
C PHE A 28 1.24 -9.43 6.18
N VAL A 29 0.17 -10.07 5.71
CA VAL A 29 -0.09 -11.48 5.95
C VAL A 29 0.20 -12.23 4.66
N TYR A 30 1.22 -13.09 4.69
CA TYR A 30 1.56 -13.95 3.57
C TYR A 30 1.08 -15.37 3.84
N GLN A 31 0.72 -16.07 2.77
CA GLN A 31 0.46 -17.50 2.80
C GLN A 31 1.52 -18.22 1.98
N SER A 32 2.18 -19.20 2.60
CA SER A 32 3.10 -20.12 1.93
C SER A 32 2.67 -21.55 2.26
N GLY A 33 2.09 -22.23 1.27
CA GLY A 33 1.45 -23.52 1.47
C GLY A 33 0.28 -23.42 2.46
N THR A 34 0.40 -24.14 3.58
CA THR A 34 -0.62 -24.19 4.65
C THR A 34 -0.34 -23.22 5.81
N SER A 35 0.77 -22.49 5.78
CA SER A 35 1.21 -21.64 6.88
C SER A 35 1.09 -20.16 6.53
N TYR A 36 0.74 -19.37 7.54
CA TYR A 36 0.73 -17.91 7.45
C TYR A 36 1.98 -17.32 8.10
N SER A 37 2.56 -16.29 7.47
CA SER A 37 3.61 -15.47 8.06
C SER A 37 3.21 -14.01 8.11
N TYR A 38 3.73 -13.29 9.09
CA TYR A 38 3.38 -11.91 9.39
C TYR A 38 4.62 -11.04 9.27
N THR A 39 4.56 -9.96 8.50
CA THR A 39 5.69 -9.04 8.34
C THR A 39 5.22 -7.62 8.56
N LEU A 40 5.92 -6.90 9.43
CA LEU A 40 5.68 -5.48 9.63
C LEU A 40 6.31 -4.69 8.49
N VAL A 41 5.52 -3.79 7.90
CA VAL A 41 5.96 -2.92 6.81
C VAL A 41 5.58 -1.48 7.15
N ASN A 42 6.53 -0.57 7.01
CA ASN A 42 6.29 0.86 7.14
C ASN A 42 5.80 1.42 5.81
N VAL A 43 4.56 1.89 5.80
CA VAL A 43 3.88 2.37 4.60
C VAL A 43 3.23 3.72 4.87
N ILE A 44 2.97 4.51 3.85
CA ILE A 44 2.01 5.61 3.98
C ILE A 44 0.63 4.99 3.79
N PHE A 45 -0.26 5.20 4.77
CA PHE A 45 -1.59 4.61 4.77
C PHE A 45 -2.63 5.74 4.83
N ARG A 46 -3.38 5.94 3.74
CA ARG A 46 -4.36 7.04 3.61
C ARG A 46 -5.73 6.49 3.28
N ALA A 47 -6.68 6.61 4.20
CA ALA A 47 -8.08 6.35 3.90
C ALA A 47 -8.56 7.33 2.83
N GLN A 48 -9.31 6.84 1.85
CA GLN A 48 -10.02 7.70 0.89
C GLN A 48 -11.38 8.06 1.49
N ASP A 49 -11.38 8.88 2.54
CA ASP A 49 -12.60 9.16 3.31
C ASP A 49 -13.58 10.10 2.60
N VAL A 50 -13.20 10.75 1.50
CA VAL A 50 -14.10 11.69 0.80
C VAL A 50 -13.81 11.68 -0.69
N PHE A 51 -14.63 10.97 -1.47
CA PHE A 51 -14.84 11.33 -2.86
C PHE A 51 -15.94 12.38 -2.87
N ASP A 52 -15.69 13.56 -3.44
CA ASP A 52 -16.73 14.58 -3.63
C ASP A 52 -17.80 13.98 -4.57
N PRO A 53 -19.02 13.69 -4.09
CA PRO A 53 -20.00 12.89 -4.83
C PRO A 53 -20.64 13.65 -6.01
N GLN A 54 -20.08 14.81 -6.40
CA GLN A 54 -20.64 15.71 -7.41
C GLN A 54 -20.74 15.11 -8.82
N ILE A 55 -20.05 14.00 -9.10
CA ILE A 55 -20.12 13.34 -10.40
C ILE A 55 -20.67 11.93 -10.24
N SER A 56 -21.92 11.75 -10.66
CA SER A 56 -22.55 10.44 -10.80
C SER A 56 -21.75 9.55 -11.74
N ASP A 57 -21.77 8.24 -11.52
CA ASP A 57 -21.23 7.32 -12.51
C ASP A 57 -22.06 7.34 -13.81
N ARG A 58 -21.60 6.64 -14.86
CA ARG A 58 -22.31 6.58 -16.16
C ARG A 58 -23.74 6.04 -16.07
N SER A 59 -24.10 5.37 -14.98
CA SER A 59 -25.44 4.85 -14.73
C SER A 59 -26.34 5.82 -13.94
N GLY A 60 -25.80 6.99 -13.55
CA GLY A 60 -26.49 7.93 -12.66
C GLY A 60 -26.43 7.52 -11.18
N SER A 61 -25.69 6.46 -10.84
CA SER A 61 -25.51 6.02 -9.46
C SER A 61 -24.41 6.83 -8.77
N ALA A 62 -24.36 6.75 -7.44
CA ALA A 62 -23.28 7.36 -6.67
C ALA A 62 -21.91 6.90 -7.19
N PRO A 63 -20.90 7.79 -7.28
CA PRO A 63 -19.57 7.41 -7.73
C PRO A 63 -19.01 6.29 -6.85
N ARG A 64 -18.63 5.18 -7.48
CA ARG A 64 -17.99 4.06 -6.76
C ARG A 64 -16.55 4.44 -6.43
N ALA A 65 -16.21 4.42 -5.14
CA ALA A 65 -14.81 4.52 -4.72
C ALA A 65 -14.00 3.39 -5.35
N LEU A 66 -12.91 3.73 -6.02
CA LEU A 66 -12.00 2.74 -6.63
C LEU A 66 -11.30 1.90 -5.55
N SER A 67 -11.05 2.50 -4.38
CA SER A 67 -10.41 1.89 -3.21
C SER A 67 -10.91 2.56 -1.93
N ASP A 68 -10.97 1.82 -0.83
CA ASP A 68 -11.27 2.39 0.48
C ASP A 68 -10.03 3.07 1.08
N THR A 69 -8.85 2.51 0.79
CA THR A 69 -7.57 3.01 1.32
C THR A 69 -6.51 2.97 0.24
N LEU A 70 -5.68 4.01 0.20
CA LEU A 70 -4.45 4.05 -0.57
C LEU A 70 -3.26 3.71 0.33
N LEU A 71 -2.48 2.73 -0.08
CA LEU A 71 -1.21 2.37 0.55
C LEU A 71 -0.05 2.75 -0.38
N ILE A 72 0.99 3.37 0.18
CA ILE A 72 2.25 3.62 -0.52
C ILE A 72 3.36 2.91 0.23
N ALA A 73 3.96 1.91 -0.40
CA ALA A 73 5.08 1.14 0.13
C ALA A 73 6.41 1.57 -0.51
N PRO A 74 7.53 1.38 0.20
CA PRO A 74 8.86 1.50 -0.39
C PRO A 74 9.01 0.63 -1.65
N ILE A 75 9.82 1.09 -2.60
CA ILE A 75 10.21 0.25 -3.74
C ILE A 75 10.97 -0.98 -3.23
N GLY A 76 10.62 -2.17 -3.71
CA GLY A 76 11.18 -3.44 -3.24
C GLY A 76 10.34 -4.15 -2.16
N THR A 77 9.27 -3.54 -1.65
CA THR A 77 8.28 -4.29 -0.85
C THR A 77 7.65 -5.38 -1.71
N ASN A 78 7.75 -6.62 -1.23
CA ASN A 78 7.19 -7.77 -1.93
C ASN A 78 5.68 -7.88 -1.65
N PHE A 79 4.87 -7.97 -2.70
CA PHE A 79 3.44 -8.22 -2.60
C PHE A 79 3.06 -9.63 -3.04
N ASN A 80 4.02 -10.43 -3.52
CA ASN A 80 3.76 -11.80 -3.93
C ASN A 80 3.44 -12.67 -2.70
N GLY A 81 2.34 -13.42 -2.78
CA GLY A 81 1.84 -14.25 -1.68
C GLY A 81 1.16 -13.50 -0.54
N VAL A 82 0.98 -12.16 -0.64
CA VAL A 82 0.18 -11.39 0.32
C VAL A 82 -1.29 -11.75 0.14
N VAL A 83 -1.92 -12.25 1.20
CA VAL A 83 -3.36 -12.57 1.19
C VAL A 83 -4.17 -11.34 1.58
N PHE A 84 -3.75 -10.64 2.64
CA PHE A 84 -4.36 -9.40 3.09
C PHE A 84 -3.37 -8.59 3.94
N ILE A 85 -3.71 -7.32 4.16
CA ILE A 85 -2.98 -6.39 5.01
C ILE A 85 -3.84 -6.07 6.21
N ALA A 86 -3.29 -6.24 7.41
CA ALA A 86 -3.93 -5.92 8.66
C ALA A 86 -3.39 -4.58 9.18
N ASP A 87 -4.29 -3.67 9.53
CA ASP A 87 -3.96 -2.38 10.11
C ASP A 87 -3.63 -2.52 11.61
N THR A 88 -2.45 -3.10 11.87
CA THR A 88 -1.91 -3.33 13.20
C THR A 88 -0.39 -3.40 13.17
N VAL A 89 0.22 -2.98 14.28
CA VAL A 89 1.65 -3.10 14.55
C VAL A 89 2.02 -4.44 15.21
N THR A 90 1.02 -5.26 15.55
CA THR A 90 1.21 -6.54 16.24
C THR A 90 1.15 -7.68 15.22
N ALA A 91 2.32 -8.13 14.77
CA ALA A 91 2.49 -9.23 13.80
C ALA A 91 2.25 -10.62 14.41
N THR A 92 1.10 -10.83 15.04
CA THR A 92 0.66 -12.11 15.61
C THR A 92 -0.72 -12.47 15.08
N VAL A 93 -1.09 -13.75 15.19
CA VAL A 93 -2.42 -14.24 14.80
C VAL A 93 -3.52 -13.41 15.49
N THR A 94 -3.39 -13.19 16.79
CA THR A 94 -4.38 -12.45 17.59
C THR A 94 -4.46 -10.98 17.20
N GLY A 95 -3.32 -10.33 16.99
CA GLY A 95 -3.25 -8.93 16.54
C GLY A 95 -3.89 -8.74 15.17
N VAL A 96 -3.63 -9.66 14.25
CA VAL A 96 -4.18 -9.65 12.88
C VAL A 96 -5.69 -9.93 12.88
N GLN A 97 -6.18 -10.81 13.75
CA GLN A 97 -7.62 -11.12 13.81
C GLN A 97 -8.46 -9.95 14.32
N ALA A 98 -7.96 -9.17 15.28
CA ALA A 98 -8.66 -8.02 15.85
C ALA A 98 -8.57 -6.74 15.00
N ALA A 99 -7.64 -6.70 14.04
CA ALA A 99 -7.38 -5.52 13.22
C ALA A 99 -8.35 -5.39 12.04
N LYS A 100 -8.47 -4.18 11.49
CA LYS A 100 -9.12 -3.95 10.19
C LYS A 100 -8.28 -4.60 9.10
N LYS A 101 -8.91 -5.43 8.28
CA LYS A 101 -8.25 -6.22 7.21
C LYS A 101 -8.56 -5.58 5.86
N TYR A 102 -7.56 -5.56 5.00
CA TYR A 102 -7.65 -4.97 3.67
C TYR A 102 -7.11 -5.95 2.64
N GLN A 103 -7.87 -6.16 1.58
CA GLN A 103 -7.45 -6.89 0.40
C GLN A 103 -6.63 -5.96 -0.50
N VAL A 104 -5.53 -6.49 -1.03
CA VAL A 104 -4.75 -5.84 -2.08
C VAL A 104 -5.51 -5.98 -3.40
N VAL A 105 -5.92 -4.86 -4.01
CA VAL A 105 -6.58 -4.85 -5.31
C VAL A 105 -5.53 -4.91 -6.41
N GLU A 106 -4.61 -3.95 -6.40
CA GLU A 106 -3.56 -3.85 -7.41
C GLU A 106 -2.34 -3.10 -6.85
N PRO A 107 -1.14 -3.73 -6.86
CA PRO A 107 0.12 -3.05 -6.59
C PRO A 107 0.76 -2.56 -7.89
N VAL A 108 0.94 -1.25 -8.03
CA VAL A 108 1.54 -0.60 -9.20
C VAL A 108 2.81 0.12 -8.78
N ALA A 109 3.93 -0.15 -9.44
CA ALA A 109 5.15 0.63 -9.24
C ALA A 109 5.01 2.01 -9.91
N VAL A 110 5.28 3.08 -9.16
CA VAL A 110 5.07 4.47 -9.58
C VAL A 110 6.34 5.28 -9.36
N GLY A 111 6.57 6.26 -10.22
CA GLY A 111 7.67 7.23 -10.10
C GLY A 111 8.77 7.04 -11.16
N ILE A 112 9.91 7.66 -10.90
CA ILE A 112 11.09 7.72 -11.78
C ILE A 112 12.13 6.69 -11.26
N VAL A 113 13.16 6.30 -12.00
CA VAL A 113 13.32 4.99 -12.67
C VAL A 113 14.74 4.48 -12.37
N PRO A 114 15.06 3.18 -12.60
CA PRO A 114 14.26 2.15 -13.27
C PRO A 114 13.25 1.44 -12.36
N GLY A 115 12.04 1.23 -12.88
CA GLY A 115 10.99 0.44 -12.20
C GLY A 115 10.13 1.20 -11.18
N GLY A 116 10.28 2.52 -11.06
CA GLY A 116 9.54 3.37 -10.10
C GLY A 116 10.34 3.68 -8.83
N THR A 117 9.88 4.66 -8.05
CA THR A 117 10.48 5.04 -6.75
C THR A 117 9.73 4.46 -5.56
N HIS A 118 8.48 4.07 -5.73
CA HIS A 118 7.61 3.51 -4.69
C HIS A 118 6.53 2.65 -5.32
N ILE A 119 5.84 1.87 -4.49
CA ILE A 119 4.72 1.03 -4.92
C ILE A 119 3.44 1.66 -4.39
N ARG A 120 2.52 2.02 -5.29
CA ARG A 120 1.18 2.48 -4.95
C ARG A 120 0.24 1.28 -4.99
N VAL A 121 -0.51 1.08 -3.93
CA VAL A 121 -1.42 -0.05 -3.78
C VAL A 121 -2.80 0.44 -3.41
N TYR A 122 -3.78 0.02 -4.19
CA TYR A 122 -5.18 0.22 -3.88
C TYR A 122 -5.69 -0.90 -2.98
N LEU A 123 -6.34 -0.52 -1.88
CA LEU A 123 -6.84 -1.45 -0.89
C LEU A 123 -8.36 -1.37 -0.77
N ARG A 124 -8.98 -2.52 -0.64
CA ARG A 124 -10.41 -2.66 -0.32
C ARG A 124 -10.56 -3.30 1.05
N ARG A 125 -11.45 -2.77 1.88
CA ARG A 125 -11.71 -3.30 3.21
C ARG A 125 -12.42 -4.65 3.11
N LEU A 126 -11.93 -5.62 3.87
CA LEU A 126 -12.60 -6.91 4.07
C LEU A 126 -13.55 -6.76 5.27
N ASN A 127 -14.80 -7.16 5.06
CA ASN A 127 -15.82 -7.22 6.10
C ASN A 127 -15.74 -8.53 6.88
#